data_AF-A0A412XNZ0-F1
#
_entry.id   AF-A0A412XNZ0-F1
#
_cell.length_a   1.000
_cell.length_b   1.000
_cell.length_c   1.000
_cell.angle_alpha   90.00
_cell.angle_beta   90.00
_cell.angle_gamma   90.00
#
_symmetry.space_group_name_H-M   'P 1'
#
loop_
_entity.id
_entity.type
_entity.pdbx_description
1 polymer ?
#
loop_
_entity_poly.entity_id
_entity_poly.type
_entity_poly.pdbx_seq_one_letter_code
_entity_poly.pdbx_strand_id
1 'polypeptide(L)'
;MVEWIVKRAQGDRARVGTLAGMVCIVANVALCAAKGAIGVVSGSVSIVADAMNNLSDASSNIVSVLGFKLASKPADPEHPYGHGRYEYLSGLVVAALVLLIGVELVKSSVERVIHPEPVEFSLALVAVLVLSMVVKLWMATLNQKLGDRIESETLHATAQDSKNDVLATGAVLACAIVSQVTHINLDAWVGLAVGAYIGWSGFELIQDTVSPLLGQTPDPKLVKHIRDKIMSYPGVLGVHDLMVHDYGPGRKFASAHAEMAAEASPLESHDTLDNIEQAFRNEDGMIVTLHYDPIVTDDPKVASMRLRINAMAQQIDNRLSIHDLRCVPGPTHTNVIFDCVRPSDLQMSAEDVKHALAQRVESEYPKSIAKITIDEDYVGHTHE
;
A
#
# COMPACT_ATOMS: atom_id res chain seq x y z
N MET A 1 -5.94 -5.39 -32.13
CA MET A 1 -6.30 -4.65 -30.90
C MET A 1 -5.10 -3.98 -30.25
N VAL A 2 -3.99 -4.68 -30.00
CA VAL A 2 -2.72 -4.08 -29.48
C VAL A 2 -2.35 -2.77 -30.21
N GLU A 3 -2.18 -2.81 -31.54
CA GLU A 3 -1.82 -1.61 -32.32
C GLU A 3 -2.87 -0.49 -32.24
N TRP A 4 -4.14 -0.84 -32.12
CA TRP A 4 -5.21 0.13 -31.97
C TRP A 4 -5.13 0.84 -30.62
N ILE A 5 -4.87 0.10 -29.54
CA ILE A 5 -4.70 0.65 -28.18
C ILE A 5 -3.49 1.59 -28.16
N VAL A 6 -2.33 1.12 -28.65
CA VAL A 6 -1.09 1.90 -28.67
C VAL A 6 -1.25 3.18 -29.49
N LYS A 7 -1.86 3.08 -30.68
CA LYS A 7 -2.10 4.25 -31.55
C LYS A 7 -3.06 5.25 -30.92
N ARG A 8 -4.12 4.79 -30.26
CA ARG A 8 -5.12 5.66 -29.61
C ARG A 8 -4.59 6.30 -28.33
N ALA A 9 -3.70 5.60 -27.62
CA ALA A 9 -2.99 6.14 -26.47
C ALA A 9 -1.85 7.10 -26.84
N GLN A 10 -1.51 7.24 -28.14
CA GLN A 10 -0.37 8.03 -28.62
C GLN A 10 0.98 7.61 -27.99
N GLY A 11 1.12 6.34 -27.58
CA GLY A 11 2.31 5.83 -26.92
C GLY A 11 2.45 6.20 -25.43
N ASP A 12 1.50 6.94 -24.85
CA ASP A 12 1.49 7.24 -23.41
C ASP A 12 1.20 5.98 -22.59
N ARG A 13 2.13 5.62 -21.70
CA ARG A 13 2.06 4.41 -20.87
C ARG A 13 0.78 4.34 -20.03
N ALA A 14 0.38 5.44 -19.40
CA ALA A 14 -0.81 5.48 -18.54
C ALA A 14 -2.07 5.28 -19.37
N ARG A 15 -2.19 5.95 -20.52
CA ARG A 15 -3.35 5.81 -21.42
C ARG A 15 -3.45 4.40 -22.03
N VAL A 16 -2.32 3.78 -22.37
CA VAL A 16 -2.28 2.37 -22.81
C VAL A 16 -2.86 1.46 -21.73
N GLY A 17 -2.40 1.62 -20.48
CA GLY A 17 -2.91 0.88 -19.33
C GLY A 17 -4.41 1.06 -19.11
N THR A 18 -4.91 2.31 -19.14
CA THR A 18 -6.34 2.58 -18.94
C THR A 18 -7.21 1.98 -20.05
N LEU A 19 -6.79 2.08 -21.31
CA LEU A 19 -7.53 1.49 -22.44
C LEU A 19 -7.54 -0.04 -22.37
N ALA A 20 -6.41 -0.66 -22.00
CA ALA A 20 -6.32 -2.11 -21.79
C ALA A 20 -7.24 -2.56 -20.65
N GLY A 21 -7.22 -1.84 -19.51
CA GLY A 21 -8.10 -2.09 -18.37
C GLY A 21 -9.59 -2.01 -18.73
N MET A 22 -10.00 -0.99 -19.49
CA MET A 22 -11.40 -0.86 -19.96
C MET A 22 -11.84 -2.04 -20.84
N VAL A 23 -10.97 -2.50 -21.75
CA VAL A 23 -11.25 -3.70 -22.57
C VAL A 23 -11.43 -4.93 -21.68
N CYS A 24 -10.57 -5.09 -20.67
CA CYS A 24 -10.65 -6.20 -19.73
C CYS A 24 -11.91 -6.17 -18.87
N ILE A 25 -12.33 -4.99 -18.38
CA ILE A 25 -13.59 -4.82 -17.64
C ILE A 25 -14.77 -5.31 -18.48
N VAL A 26 -14.90 -4.81 -19.72
CA VAL A 26 -16.03 -5.17 -20.59
C VAL A 26 -16.05 -6.67 -20.87
N ALA A 27 -14.88 -7.26 -21.14
CA ALA A 27 -14.76 -8.70 -21.37
C ALA A 27 -15.16 -9.51 -20.11
N ASN A 28 -14.61 -9.17 -18.94
CA ASN A 28 -14.90 -9.87 -17.68
C ASN A 28 -16.37 -9.75 -17.26
N VAL A 29 -17.00 -8.57 -17.42
CA VAL A 29 -18.44 -8.39 -17.16
C VAL A 29 -19.28 -9.23 -18.13
N ALA A 30 -18.93 -9.26 -19.41
CA ALA A 30 -19.64 -10.08 -20.40
C ALA A 30 -19.50 -11.59 -20.10
N LEU A 31 -18.30 -12.04 -19.72
CA LEU A 31 -18.04 -13.42 -19.31
C LEU A 31 -18.81 -13.78 -18.03
N CYS A 32 -18.79 -12.91 -17.02
CA CYS A 32 -19.56 -13.08 -15.79
C CYS A 32 -21.06 -13.23 -16.10
N ALA A 33 -21.62 -12.37 -16.95
CA ALA A 33 -23.04 -12.46 -17.32
C ALA A 33 -23.37 -13.77 -18.04
N ALA A 34 -22.54 -14.18 -19.01
CA ALA A 34 -22.76 -15.40 -19.78
C ALA A 34 -22.62 -16.67 -18.91
N LYS A 35 -21.56 -16.76 -18.10
CA LYS A 35 -21.33 -17.87 -17.18
C LYS A 35 -22.35 -17.90 -16.06
N GLY A 36 -22.70 -16.75 -15.48
CA GLY A 36 -23.69 -16.66 -14.41
C GLY A 36 -25.06 -17.14 -14.87
N ALA A 37 -25.49 -16.73 -16.08
CA ALA A 37 -26.74 -17.20 -16.66
C ALA A 37 -26.75 -18.72 -16.87
N ILE A 38 -25.70 -19.29 -17.47
CA ILE A 38 -25.66 -20.74 -17.73
C ILE A 38 -25.45 -21.55 -16.43
N GLY A 39 -24.72 -21.01 -15.45
CA GLY A 39 -24.51 -21.61 -14.14
C GLY A 39 -25.82 -21.72 -13.35
N VAL A 40 -26.62 -20.65 -13.34
CA VAL A 40 -27.95 -20.67 -12.70
C VAL A 40 -28.91 -21.64 -13.41
N VAL A 41 -28.96 -21.61 -14.75
CA VAL A 41 -29.85 -22.52 -15.51
C VAL A 41 -29.44 -23.98 -15.34
N SER A 42 -28.14 -24.28 -15.32
CA SER A 42 -27.64 -25.66 -15.13
C SER A 42 -27.64 -26.12 -13.68
N GLY A 43 -27.90 -25.22 -12.72
CA GLY A 43 -27.78 -25.50 -11.29
C GLY A 43 -26.35 -25.78 -10.83
N SER A 44 -25.33 -25.33 -11.57
CA SER A 44 -23.91 -25.55 -11.25
C SER A 44 -23.37 -24.42 -10.37
N VAL A 45 -22.95 -24.76 -9.15
CA VAL A 45 -22.34 -23.79 -8.23
C VAL A 45 -20.91 -23.48 -8.66
N SER A 46 -20.18 -24.45 -9.23
CA SER A 46 -18.81 -24.21 -9.70
C SER A 46 -18.74 -23.23 -10.87
N ILE A 47 -19.71 -23.25 -11.78
CA ILE A 47 -19.80 -22.29 -12.89
C ILE A 47 -20.22 -20.91 -12.38
N VAL A 48 -21.15 -20.83 -11.42
CA VAL A 48 -21.51 -19.55 -10.79
C VAL A 48 -20.29 -18.97 -10.07
N ALA A 49 -19.51 -19.79 -9.37
CA ALA A 49 -18.28 -19.35 -8.72
C ALA A 49 -17.25 -18.83 -9.74
N ASP A 50 -17.02 -19.56 -10.84
CA ASP A 50 -16.14 -19.12 -11.94
C ASP A 50 -16.64 -17.83 -12.62
N ALA A 51 -17.96 -17.62 -12.71
CA ALA A 51 -18.53 -16.35 -13.16
C ALA A 51 -18.21 -15.20 -12.18
N MET A 52 -18.36 -15.45 -10.89
CA MET A 52 -18.07 -14.47 -9.83
C MET A 52 -16.59 -14.16 -9.72
N ASN A 53 -15.70 -15.09 -10.06
CA ASN A 53 -14.27 -14.80 -10.18
C ASN A 53 -14.04 -13.70 -11.24
N ASN A 54 -14.68 -13.84 -12.41
CA ASN A 54 -14.58 -12.80 -13.45
C ASN A 54 -15.22 -11.47 -13.03
N LEU A 55 -16.23 -11.50 -12.16
CA LEU A 55 -16.75 -10.27 -11.54
C LEU A 55 -15.73 -9.62 -10.61
N SER A 56 -14.98 -10.41 -9.82
CA SER A 56 -13.88 -9.92 -8.98
C SER A 56 -12.80 -9.23 -9.83
N ASP A 57 -12.41 -9.83 -10.96
CA ASP A 57 -11.41 -9.26 -11.87
C ASP A 57 -11.90 -7.94 -12.50
N ALA A 58 -13.19 -7.85 -12.83
CA ALA A 58 -13.80 -6.61 -13.32
C ALA A 58 -13.86 -5.55 -12.22
N SER A 59 -14.21 -5.97 -11.00
CA SER A 59 -14.34 -5.15 -9.81
C SER A 59 -13.05 -4.39 -9.48
N SER A 60 -11.89 -5.03 -9.50
CA SER A 60 -10.59 -4.34 -9.27
C SER A 60 -10.35 -3.18 -10.24
N ASN A 61 -10.74 -3.37 -11.52
CA ASN A 61 -10.61 -2.32 -12.52
C ASN A 61 -11.72 -1.25 -12.42
N ILE A 62 -12.93 -1.62 -11.96
CA ILE A 62 -14.02 -0.67 -11.66
C ILE A 62 -13.63 0.23 -10.48
N VAL A 63 -12.99 -0.33 -9.45
CA VAL A 63 -12.41 0.44 -8.34
C VAL A 63 -11.43 1.47 -8.87
N SER A 64 -10.52 1.07 -9.78
CA SER A 64 -9.61 2.04 -10.39
C SER A 64 -10.37 3.15 -11.12
N VAL A 65 -11.34 2.82 -11.98
CA VAL A 65 -12.06 3.84 -12.78
C VAL A 65 -12.93 4.77 -11.93
N LEU A 66 -13.71 4.23 -10.99
CA LEU A 66 -14.57 5.02 -10.10
C LEU A 66 -13.74 5.77 -9.06
N GLY A 67 -12.76 5.10 -8.48
CA GLY A 67 -11.82 5.63 -7.50
C GLY A 67 -11.06 6.82 -8.07
N PHE A 68 -10.48 6.71 -9.26
CA PHE A 68 -9.82 7.84 -9.92
C PHE A 68 -10.76 9.02 -10.14
N LYS A 69 -11.99 8.78 -10.58
CA LYS A 69 -12.94 9.86 -10.84
C LYS A 69 -13.30 10.60 -9.55
N LEU A 70 -13.58 9.88 -8.46
CA LEU A 70 -13.91 10.48 -7.17
C LEU A 70 -12.69 11.15 -6.52
N ALA A 71 -11.52 10.51 -6.60
CA ALA A 71 -10.25 11.02 -6.08
C ALA A 71 -9.71 12.23 -6.86
N SER A 72 -10.09 12.40 -8.12
CA SER A 72 -9.71 13.55 -8.93
C SER A 72 -10.40 14.85 -8.49
N LYS A 73 -11.44 14.79 -7.64
CA LYS A 73 -12.10 15.99 -7.12
C LYS A 73 -11.07 16.82 -6.32
N PRO A 74 -10.92 18.12 -6.62
CA PRO A 74 -9.98 18.98 -5.92
C PRO A 74 -10.39 19.18 -4.45
N ALA A 75 -9.50 19.82 -3.67
CA ALA A 75 -9.83 20.23 -2.31
C ALA A 75 -11.01 21.19 -2.30
N ASP A 76 -11.85 21.07 -1.27
CA ASP A 76 -12.98 21.96 -0.99
C ASP A 76 -13.01 22.30 0.51
N PRO A 77 -13.87 23.24 0.96
CA PRO A 77 -13.90 23.66 2.36
C PRO A 77 -14.21 22.54 3.37
N GLU A 78 -14.93 21.49 2.95
CA GLU A 78 -15.21 20.32 3.78
C GLU A 78 -14.02 19.34 3.79
N HIS A 79 -13.26 19.31 2.70
CA HIS A 79 -12.11 18.41 2.49
C HIS A 79 -10.87 19.20 2.03
N PRO A 80 -10.18 19.91 2.93
CA PRO A 80 -9.06 20.79 2.58
C PRO A 80 -7.85 20.06 2.01
N TYR A 81 -7.69 18.77 2.32
CA TYR A 81 -6.64 17.90 1.77
C TYR A 81 -7.06 17.17 0.49
N GLY A 82 -8.27 17.45 -0.02
CA GLY A 82 -8.81 16.82 -1.21
C GLY A 82 -9.49 15.48 -0.96
N HIS A 83 -9.84 14.83 -2.07
CA HIS A 83 -10.70 13.65 -2.09
C HIS A 83 -9.93 12.36 -2.40
N GLY A 84 -8.60 12.37 -2.34
CA GLY A 84 -7.76 11.26 -2.79
C GLY A 84 -8.11 9.91 -2.16
N ARG A 85 -8.40 9.89 -0.84
CA ARG A 85 -8.78 8.68 -0.10
C ARG A 85 -10.11 8.05 -0.55
N TYR A 86 -10.94 8.74 -1.34
CA TYR A 86 -12.13 8.12 -1.93
C TYR A 86 -11.78 6.95 -2.86
N GLU A 87 -10.57 6.91 -3.42
CA GLU A 87 -10.09 5.77 -4.18
C GLU A 87 -10.06 4.51 -3.30
N TYR A 88 -9.40 4.58 -2.15
CA TYR A 88 -9.33 3.48 -1.19
C TYR A 88 -10.71 3.10 -0.63
N LEU A 89 -11.56 4.10 -0.30
CA LEU A 89 -12.92 3.84 0.18
C LEU A 89 -13.80 3.15 -0.87
N SER A 90 -13.69 3.55 -2.14
CA SER A 90 -14.39 2.88 -3.24
C SER A 90 -13.90 1.45 -3.43
N GLY A 91 -12.59 1.23 -3.28
CA GLY A 91 -11.96 -0.09 -3.24
C GLY A 91 -12.52 -0.96 -2.14
N LEU A 92 -12.62 -0.43 -0.93
CA LEU A 92 -13.14 -1.13 0.23
C LEU A 92 -14.59 -1.61 0.05
N VAL A 93 -15.46 -0.77 -0.55
CA VAL A 93 -16.85 -1.17 -0.84
C VAL A 93 -16.87 -2.37 -1.80
N VAL A 94 -16.07 -2.32 -2.85
CA VAL A 94 -16.00 -3.40 -3.84
C VAL A 94 -15.39 -4.67 -3.22
N ALA A 95 -14.33 -4.54 -2.44
CA ALA A 95 -13.70 -5.64 -1.72
C ALA A 95 -14.67 -6.35 -0.77
N ALA A 96 -15.48 -5.57 -0.05
CA ALA A 96 -16.53 -6.11 0.81
C ALA A 96 -17.60 -6.87 0.02
N LEU A 97 -18.02 -6.37 -1.17
CA LEU A 97 -18.97 -7.08 -2.04
C LEU A 97 -18.38 -8.40 -2.55
N VAL A 98 -17.12 -8.41 -3.00
CA VAL A 98 -16.43 -9.63 -3.44
C VAL A 98 -16.34 -10.65 -2.31
N LEU A 99 -15.96 -10.22 -1.10
CA LEU A 99 -15.91 -11.09 0.07
C LEU A 99 -17.28 -11.69 0.41
N LEU A 100 -18.34 -10.86 0.41
CA LEU A 100 -19.70 -11.33 0.65
C LEU A 100 -20.14 -12.39 -0.37
N ILE A 101 -19.81 -12.18 -1.66
CA ILE A 101 -20.09 -13.15 -2.72
C ILE A 101 -19.31 -14.44 -2.48
N GLY A 102 -18.02 -14.36 -2.12
CA GLY A 102 -17.20 -15.53 -1.80
C GLY A 102 -17.78 -16.36 -0.65
N VAL A 103 -18.24 -15.70 0.43
CA VAL A 103 -18.90 -16.38 1.56
C VAL A 103 -20.20 -17.05 1.13
N GLU A 104 -21.03 -16.40 0.32
CA GLU A 104 -22.29 -17.00 -0.16
C GLU A 104 -22.04 -18.19 -1.08
N LEU A 105 -21.00 -18.13 -1.94
CA LEU A 105 -20.60 -19.26 -2.78
C LEU A 105 -20.10 -20.46 -1.96
N VAL A 106 -19.29 -20.21 -0.93
CA VAL A 106 -18.84 -21.25 0.00
C VAL A 106 -20.05 -21.90 0.68
N LYS A 107 -20.97 -21.09 1.21
CA LYS A 107 -22.19 -21.58 1.85
C LYS A 107 -23.06 -22.40 0.90
N SER A 108 -23.31 -21.91 -0.31
CA SER A 108 -24.07 -22.63 -1.35
C SER A 108 -23.39 -23.94 -1.76
N SER A 109 -22.06 -23.93 -1.87
CA SER A 109 -21.28 -25.13 -2.18
C SER A 109 -21.37 -26.18 -1.06
N VAL A 110 -21.25 -25.76 0.21
CA VAL A 110 -21.42 -26.66 1.37
C VAL A 110 -22.83 -27.25 1.38
N GLU A 111 -23.86 -26.44 1.12
CA GLU A 111 -25.23 -26.93 1.03
C GLU A 111 -25.39 -27.98 -0.08
N ARG A 112 -24.77 -27.78 -1.24
CA ARG A 112 -24.77 -28.77 -2.34
C ARG A 112 -23.92 -30.01 -2.06
N VAL A 113 -22.92 -29.94 -1.20
CA VAL A 113 -22.21 -31.13 -0.71
C VAL A 113 -23.12 -31.96 0.21
N ILE A 114 -23.91 -31.32 1.08
CA ILE A 114 -24.82 -31.97 2.02
C ILE A 114 -26.09 -32.49 1.32
N HIS A 115 -26.64 -31.71 0.39
CA HIS A 115 -27.82 -32.01 -0.40
C HIS A 115 -27.46 -31.99 -1.90
N PRO A 116 -26.94 -33.10 -2.45
CA PRO A 116 -26.52 -33.15 -3.84
C PRO A 116 -27.70 -32.98 -4.80
N GLU A 117 -27.65 -31.93 -5.60
CA GLU A 117 -28.57 -31.72 -6.72
C GLU A 117 -27.82 -31.97 -8.05
N PRO A 118 -28.45 -32.64 -9.03
CA PRO A 118 -27.81 -32.94 -10.29
C PRO A 118 -27.57 -31.65 -11.09
N VAL A 119 -26.38 -31.55 -11.69
CA VAL A 119 -26.05 -30.47 -12.62
C VAL A 119 -26.54 -30.86 -14.01
N GLU A 120 -27.35 -30.00 -14.63
CA GLU A 120 -27.82 -30.24 -15.99
C GLU A 120 -26.71 -29.98 -17.01
N PHE A 121 -26.14 -31.06 -17.53
CA PHE A 121 -25.17 -30.97 -18.61
C PHE A 121 -25.84 -30.58 -19.92
N SER A 122 -25.32 -29.54 -20.59
CA SER A 122 -25.80 -29.11 -21.90
C SER A 122 -24.65 -28.71 -22.82
N LEU A 123 -24.87 -28.81 -24.14
CA LEU A 123 -23.90 -28.31 -25.12
C LEU A 123 -23.70 -26.79 -25.00
N ALA A 124 -24.72 -26.06 -24.55
CA ALA A 124 -24.63 -24.62 -24.28
C ALA A 124 -23.64 -24.32 -23.14
N LEU A 125 -23.66 -25.10 -22.06
CA LEU A 125 -22.69 -25.01 -20.96
C LEU A 125 -21.25 -25.17 -21.47
N VAL A 126 -20.99 -26.25 -22.21
CA VAL A 126 -19.66 -26.49 -22.77
C VAL A 126 -19.22 -25.35 -23.70
N ALA A 127 -20.11 -24.89 -24.57
CA ALA A 127 -19.83 -23.79 -25.49
C ALA A 127 -19.46 -22.49 -24.75
N VAL A 128 -20.19 -22.14 -23.68
CA VAL A 128 -19.91 -20.94 -22.88
C VAL A 128 -18.55 -21.03 -22.16
N LEU A 129 -18.23 -22.18 -21.55
CA LEU A 129 -16.95 -22.35 -20.85
C LEU A 129 -15.76 -22.33 -21.81
N VAL A 130 -15.87 -23.04 -22.94
CA VAL A 130 -14.83 -23.03 -23.99
C VAL A 130 -14.65 -21.63 -24.57
N LEU A 131 -15.75 -20.94 -24.89
CA LEU A 131 -15.68 -19.56 -25.39
C LEU A 131 -15.02 -18.64 -24.35
N SER A 132 -15.34 -18.79 -23.07
CA SER A 132 -14.69 -18.02 -22.02
C SER A 132 -13.19 -18.27 -21.93
N MET A 133 -12.75 -19.52 -22.03
CA MET A 133 -11.32 -19.86 -22.05
C MET A 133 -10.62 -19.21 -23.24
N VAL A 134 -11.26 -19.19 -24.41
CA VAL A 134 -10.72 -18.51 -25.60
C VAL A 134 -10.60 -17.00 -25.38
N VAL A 135 -11.62 -16.36 -24.79
CA VAL A 135 -11.60 -14.93 -24.47
C VAL A 135 -10.51 -14.62 -23.43
N LYS A 136 -10.38 -15.41 -22.37
CA LYS A 136 -9.34 -15.22 -21.34
C LYS A 136 -7.93 -15.48 -21.90
N LEU A 137 -7.73 -16.48 -22.76
CA LEU A 137 -6.47 -16.66 -23.48
C LEU A 137 -6.16 -15.46 -24.38
N TRP A 138 -7.15 -14.94 -25.09
CA TRP A 138 -7.00 -13.73 -25.88
C TRP A 138 -6.61 -12.53 -25.00
N MET A 139 -7.27 -12.33 -23.85
CA MET A 139 -6.91 -11.29 -22.87
C MET A 139 -5.49 -11.47 -22.35
N ALA A 140 -5.09 -12.70 -22.01
CA ALA A 140 -3.73 -13.00 -21.58
C ALA A 140 -2.70 -12.60 -22.64
N THR A 141 -2.94 -12.95 -23.91
CA THR A 141 -2.03 -12.55 -25.00
C THR A 141 -2.03 -11.05 -25.28
N LEU A 142 -3.17 -10.37 -25.11
CA LEU A 142 -3.31 -8.93 -25.27
C LEU A 142 -2.49 -8.20 -24.19
N ASN A 143 -2.71 -8.56 -22.93
CA ASN A 143 -2.06 -7.95 -21.77
C ASN A 143 -0.56 -8.26 -21.74
N GLN A 144 -0.15 -9.48 -22.10
CA GLN A 144 1.28 -9.82 -22.22
C GLN A 144 1.97 -8.91 -23.25
N LYS A 145 1.42 -8.81 -24.47
CA LYS A 145 2.01 -8.00 -25.55
C LYS A 145 2.03 -6.50 -25.22
N LEU A 146 1.02 -6.00 -24.51
CA LEU A 146 1.00 -4.60 -24.07
C LEU A 146 1.97 -4.38 -22.92
N GLY A 147 2.01 -5.28 -21.94
CA GLY A 147 2.96 -5.26 -20.82
C GLY A 147 4.41 -5.27 -21.30
N ASP A 148 4.74 -6.09 -22.29
CA ASP A 148 6.07 -6.12 -22.91
C ASP A 148 6.42 -4.80 -23.63
N ARG A 149 5.43 -4.13 -24.24
CA ARG A 149 5.64 -2.87 -24.98
C ARG A 149 5.84 -1.65 -24.09
N ILE A 150 5.17 -1.61 -22.93
CA ILE A 150 5.21 -0.47 -22.03
C ILE A 150 5.93 -0.78 -20.70
N GLU A 151 6.62 -1.92 -20.64
CA GLU A 151 7.37 -2.42 -19.49
C GLU A 151 6.54 -2.33 -18.19
N SER A 152 5.33 -2.92 -18.26
CA SER A 152 4.32 -2.80 -17.21
C SER A 152 4.07 -4.11 -16.52
N GLU A 153 4.68 -4.27 -15.34
CA GLU A 153 4.47 -5.43 -14.46
C GLU A 153 2.99 -5.65 -14.11
N THR A 154 2.21 -4.57 -13.99
CA THR A 154 0.76 -4.64 -13.77
C THR A 154 0.03 -5.38 -14.88
N LEU A 155 0.38 -5.12 -16.15
CA LEU A 155 -0.24 -5.82 -17.29
C LEU A 155 0.26 -7.26 -17.42
N HIS A 156 1.52 -7.53 -17.02
CA HIS A 156 2.02 -8.90 -16.92
C HIS A 156 1.29 -9.69 -15.85
N ALA A 157 1.01 -9.09 -14.69
CA ALA A 157 0.20 -9.68 -13.64
C ALA A 157 -1.23 -9.97 -14.14
N THR A 158 -1.89 -9.01 -14.81
CA THR A 158 -3.22 -9.24 -15.42
C THR A 158 -3.19 -10.33 -16.49
N ALA A 159 -2.11 -10.43 -17.25
CA ALA A 159 -1.94 -11.50 -18.23
C ALA A 159 -1.81 -12.87 -17.58
N GLN A 160 -1.08 -12.96 -16.46
CA GLN A 160 -0.92 -14.18 -15.70
C GLN A 160 -2.24 -14.60 -15.02
N ASP A 161 -2.95 -13.64 -14.44
CA ASP A 161 -4.27 -13.83 -13.85
C ASP A 161 -5.27 -14.41 -14.88
N SER A 162 -5.32 -13.83 -16.07
CA SER A 162 -6.13 -14.35 -17.18
C SER A 162 -5.74 -15.78 -17.60
N LYS A 163 -4.49 -16.21 -17.42
CA LYS A 163 -4.08 -17.62 -17.66
C LYS A 163 -4.57 -18.53 -16.53
N ASN A 164 -4.49 -18.07 -15.28
CA ASN A 164 -5.00 -18.82 -14.13
C ASN A 164 -6.51 -19.03 -14.26
N ASP A 165 -7.27 -18.04 -14.75
CA ASP A 165 -8.69 -18.21 -15.07
C ASP A 165 -8.95 -19.29 -16.11
N VAL A 166 -8.13 -19.39 -17.15
CA VAL A 166 -8.28 -20.44 -18.17
C VAL A 166 -8.11 -21.82 -17.53
N LEU A 167 -7.18 -21.96 -16.59
CA LEU A 167 -6.99 -23.20 -15.83
C LEU A 167 -8.18 -23.48 -14.90
N ALA A 168 -8.69 -22.46 -14.20
CA ALA A 168 -9.84 -22.57 -13.31
C ALA A 168 -11.12 -22.96 -14.08
N THR A 169 -11.46 -22.21 -15.13
CA THR A 169 -12.58 -22.53 -16.03
C THR A 169 -12.40 -23.91 -16.69
N GLY A 170 -11.15 -24.27 -17.04
CA GLY A 170 -10.82 -25.60 -17.56
C GLY A 170 -11.08 -26.73 -16.55
N ALA A 171 -10.76 -26.50 -15.27
CA ALA A 171 -11.06 -27.45 -14.19
C ALA A 171 -12.57 -27.60 -13.96
N VAL A 172 -13.32 -26.49 -14.03
CA VAL A 172 -14.80 -26.49 -13.97
C VAL A 172 -15.39 -27.28 -15.15
N LEU A 173 -14.89 -27.06 -16.37
CA LEU A 173 -15.33 -27.81 -17.55
C LEU A 173 -14.98 -29.30 -17.45
N ALA A 174 -13.77 -29.64 -17.03
CA ALA A 174 -13.35 -31.03 -16.82
C ALA A 174 -14.24 -31.71 -15.77
N CYS A 175 -14.55 -31.02 -14.67
CA CYS A 175 -15.47 -31.46 -13.64
C CYS A 175 -16.87 -31.74 -14.21
N ALA A 176 -17.41 -30.84 -15.02
CA ALA A 176 -18.72 -31.03 -15.67
C ALA A 176 -18.73 -32.28 -16.58
N ILE A 177 -17.66 -32.50 -17.36
CA ILE A 177 -17.54 -33.68 -18.24
C ILE A 177 -17.41 -34.97 -17.42
N VAL A 178 -16.57 -34.99 -16.38
CA VAL A 178 -16.38 -36.17 -15.53
C VAL A 178 -17.67 -36.49 -14.76
N SER A 179 -18.34 -35.49 -14.22
CA SER A 179 -19.65 -35.64 -13.55
C SER A 179 -20.68 -36.26 -14.49
N GLN A 180 -20.71 -35.84 -15.76
CA GLN A 180 -21.61 -36.40 -16.77
C GLN A 180 -21.33 -37.88 -17.08
N VAL A 181 -20.06 -38.30 -17.09
CA VAL A 181 -19.66 -39.68 -17.41
C VAL A 181 -19.77 -40.62 -16.20
N THR A 182 -19.44 -40.12 -15.01
CA THR A 182 -19.31 -40.94 -13.79
C THR A 182 -20.53 -40.86 -12.87
N HIS A 183 -21.43 -39.90 -13.09
CA HIS A 183 -22.56 -39.56 -12.22
C HIS A 183 -22.14 -39.14 -10.79
N ILE A 184 -20.86 -38.83 -10.57
CA ILE A 184 -20.35 -38.31 -9.29
C ILE A 184 -20.46 -36.80 -9.30
N ASN A 185 -21.14 -36.22 -8.30
CA ASN A 185 -21.28 -34.78 -8.16
C ASN A 185 -19.99 -34.16 -7.60
N LEU A 186 -19.09 -33.78 -8.51
CA LEU A 186 -17.84 -33.07 -8.21
C LEU A 186 -18.03 -31.53 -8.19
N ASP A 187 -19.15 -31.04 -8.71
CA ASP A 187 -19.43 -29.61 -8.89
C ASP A 187 -19.37 -28.85 -7.56
N ALA A 188 -19.98 -29.41 -6.52
CA ALA A 188 -20.01 -28.79 -5.20
C ALA A 188 -18.61 -28.63 -4.58
N TRP A 189 -17.70 -29.58 -4.82
CA TRP A 189 -16.32 -29.51 -4.33
C TRP A 189 -15.48 -28.47 -5.08
N VAL A 190 -15.64 -28.39 -6.40
CA VAL A 190 -14.97 -27.37 -7.20
C VAL A 190 -15.53 -25.99 -6.88
N GLY A 191 -16.86 -25.86 -6.75
CA GLY A 191 -17.51 -24.62 -6.31
C GLY A 191 -17.02 -24.17 -4.94
N LEU A 192 -16.83 -25.10 -3.99
CA LEU A 192 -16.27 -24.78 -2.68
C LEU A 192 -14.85 -24.24 -2.77
N ALA A 193 -13.99 -24.90 -3.57
CA ALA A 193 -12.61 -24.47 -3.76
C ALA A 193 -12.51 -23.08 -4.40
N VAL A 194 -13.29 -22.84 -5.47
CA VAL A 194 -13.31 -21.54 -6.16
C VAL A 194 -13.95 -20.46 -5.27
N GLY A 195 -15.04 -20.77 -4.56
CA GLY A 195 -15.67 -19.85 -3.63
C GLY A 195 -14.75 -19.45 -2.47
N ALA A 196 -13.99 -20.40 -1.91
CA ALA A 196 -13.00 -20.12 -0.87
C ALA A 196 -11.86 -19.23 -1.38
N TYR A 197 -11.39 -19.48 -2.61
CA TYR A 197 -10.39 -18.63 -3.27
C TYR A 197 -10.91 -17.19 -3.43
N ILE A 198 -12.12 -17.01 -3.96
CA ILE A 198 -12.74 -15.68 -4.11
C ILE A 198 -12.92 -14.98 -2.76
N GLY A 199 -13.34 -15.71 -1.73
CA GLY A 199 -13.45 -15.18 -0.37
C GLY A 199 -12.10 -14.71 0.18
N TRP A 200 -11.04 -15.48 -0.03
CA TRP A 200 -9.68 -15.08 0.35
C TRP A 200 -9.20 -13.86 -0.43
N SER A 201 -9.40 -13.81 -1.76
CA SER A 201 -9.05 -12.65 -2.58
C SER A 201 -9.83 -11.39 -2.16
N GLY A 202 -11.12 -11.53 -1.81
CA GLY A 202 -11.91 -10.43 -1.26
C GLY A 202 -11.36 -9.91 0.07
N PHE A 203 -10.89 -10.80 0.94
CA PHE A 203 -10.25 -10.42 2.21
C PHE A 203 -8.90 -9.72 2.01
N GLU A 204 -8.06 -10.24 1.12
CA GLU A 204 -6.78 -9.61 0.74
C GLU A 204 -7.01 -8.20 0.19
N LEU A 205 -7.99 -8.02 -0.70
CA LEU A 205 -8.35 -6.70 -1.25
C LEU A 205 -8.84 -5.72 -0.17
N ILE A 206 -9.50 -6.21 0.89
CA ILE A 206 -9.84 -5.37 2.06
C ILE A 206 -8.56 -4.92 2.78
N GLN A 207 -7.61 -5.81 3.02
CA GLN A 207 -6.35 -5.45 3.68
C GLN A 207 -5.58 -4.39 2.87
N ASP A 208 -5.49 -4.57 1.55
CA ASP A 208 -4.82 -3.65 0.64
C ASP A 208 -5.48 -2.26 0.59
N THR A 209 -6.80 -2.20 0.76
CA THR A 209 -7.55 -0.92 0.76
C THR A 209 -7.58 -0.24 2.12
N VAL A 210 -7.50 -1.00 3.22
CA VAL A 210 -7.48 -0.47 4.59
C VAL A 210 -6.09 0.02 4.99
N SER A 211 -5.01 -0.64 4.57
CA SER A 211 -3.64 -0.27 4.97
C SER A 211 -3.30 1.20 4.66
N PRO A 212 -3.57 1.74 3.45
CA PRO A 212 -3.35 3.15 3.15
C PRO A 212 -4.23 4.10 3.98
N LEU A 213 -5.42 3.67 4.42
CA LEU A 213 -6.31 4.46 5.27
C LEU A 213 -5.81 4.57 6.71
N LEU A 214 -5.10 3.54 7.21
CA LEU A 214 -4.54 3.50 8.56
C LEU A 214 -3.21 4.25 8.68
N GLY A 215 -2.51 4.49 7.58
CA GLY A 215 -1.18 5.10 7.57
C GLY A 215 -0.09 4.08 7.28
N GLN A 216 -0.07 3.57 6.05
CA GLN A 216 0.96 2.64 5.57
C GLN A 216 2.34 3.32 5.59
N THR A 217 3.37 2.54 5.92
CA THR A 217 4.77 2.98 5.86
C THR A 217 5.11 3.52 4.46
N PRO A 218 5.72 4.72 4.36
CA PRO A 218 6.07 5.30 3.07
C PRO A 218 7.17 4.49 2.35
N ASP A 219 7.24 4.65 1.02
CA ASP A 219 8.30 4.03 0.21
C ASP A 219 9.69 4.51 0.69
N PRO A 220 10.62 3.61 1.05
CA PRO A 220 11.98 3.97 1.45
C PRO A 220 12.71 4.90 0.47
N LYS A 221 12.43 4.79 -0.84
CA LYS A 221 13.01 5.67 -1.85
C LYS A 221 12.51 7.11 -1.72
N LEU A 222 11.22 7.29 -1.41
CA LEU A 222 10.63 8.61 -1.17
C LEU A 222 11.21 9.22 0.11
N VAL A 223 11.34 8.43 1.18
CA VAL A 223 11.94 8.86 2.45
C VAL A 223 13.38 9.34 2.22
N LYS A 224 14.18 8.56 1.50
CA LYS A 224 15.57 8.91 1.15
C LYS A 224 15.64 10.19 0.30
N HIS A 225 14.78 10.32 -0.72
CA HIS A 225 14.69 11.53 -1.54
C HIS A 225 14.39 12.79 -0.72
N ILE A 226 13.42 12.71 0.20
CA ILE A 226 13.07 13.84 1.07
C ILE A 226 14.26 14.23 1.94
N ARG A 227 14.87 13.26 2.62
CA ARG A 227 16.05 13.49 3.47
C ARG A 227 17.20 14.10 2.69
N ASP A 228 17.59 13.49 1.57
CA ASP A 228 18.74 13.92 0.77
C ASP A 228 18.52 15.33 0.18
N LYS A 229 17.29 15.63 -0.24
CA LYS A 229 16.94 16.98 -0.74
C LYS A 229 17.03 18.02 0.36
N ILE A 230 16.49 17.77 1.56
CA ILE A 230 16.62 18.71 2.70
C ILE A 230 18.10 18.90 3.08
N MET A 231 18.86 17.81 3.19
CA MET A 231 20.29 17.83 3.55
C MET A 231 21.18 18.49 2.49
N SER A 232 20.70 18.66 1.25
CA SER A 232 21.46 19.32 0.18
C SER A 232 21.59 20.84 0.35
N TYR A 233 20.77 21.44 1.21
CA TYR A 233 20.75 22.89 1.42
C TYR A 233 21.80 23.33 2.45
N PRO A 234 22.59 24.39 2.17
CA PRO A 234 23.54 24.93 3.13
C PRO A 234 22.85 25.37 4.42
N GLY A 235 23.46 25.07 5.56
CA GLY A 235 22.94 25.43 6.90
C GLY A 235 22.14 24.32 7.58
N VAL A 236 21.63 23.34 6.82
CA VAL A 236 21.02 22.13 7.38
C VAL A 236 22.13 21.18 7.85
N LEU A 237 22.07 20.81 9.14
CA LEU A 237 23.04 19.95 9.81
C LEU A 237 22.53 18.52 9.98
N GLY A 238 21.20 18.34 10.00
CA GLY A 238 20.55 17.05 10.20
C GLY A 238 19.05 17.13 9.93
N VAL A 239 18.43 15.97 9.74
CA VAL A 239 16.97 15.83 9.60
C VAL A 239 16.52 14.64 10.44
N HIS A 240 15.54 14.87 11.30
CA HIS A 240 14.90 13.83 12.12
C HIS A 240 13.37 14.04 12.15
N ASP A 241 12.64 13.12 12.78
CA ASP A 241 11.18 13.13 12.89
C ASP A 241 10.43 13.34 11.56
N LEU A 242 10.97 12.76 10.49
CA LEU A 242 10.29 12.75 9.21
C LEU A 242 9.02 11.90 9.32
N MET A 243 7.88 12.53 9.11
CA MET A 243 6.57 11.90 8.99
C MET A 243 6.05 12.14 7.58
N VAL A 244 5.55 11.10 6.93
CA VAL A 244 4.92 11.20 5.61
C VAL A 244 3.45 10.82 5.74
N HIS A 245 2.57 11.76 5.42
CA HIS A 245 1.13 11.57 5.45
C HIS A 245 0.58 11.33 4.05
N ASP A 246 -0.11 10.21 3.85
CA ASP A 246 -0.78 9.86 2.59
C ASP A 246 -2.28 10.20 2.65
N TYR A 247 -2.73 11.08 1.75
CA TYR A 247 -4.14 11.45 1.58
C TYR A 247 -4.73 10.97 0.25
N GLY A 248 -4.15 9.90 -0.29
CA GLY A 248 -4.49 9.28 -1.56
C GLY A 248 -3.49 9.62 -2.66
N PRO A 249 -3.63 8.98 -3.83
CA PRO A 249 -2.68 9.11 -4.92
C PRO A 249 -2.43 10.57 -5.33
N GLY A 250 -1.15 10.92 -5.46
CA GLY A 250 -0.69 12.27 -5.80
C GLY A 250 -0.90 13.32 -4.71
N ARG A 251 -1.26 12.92 -3.48
CA ARG A 251 -1.52 13.83 -2.35
C ARG A 251 -0.80 13.33 -1.11
N LYS A 252 0.51 13.53 -1.10
CA LYS A 252 1.37 13.26 0.05
C LYS A 252 1.83 14.56 0.66
N PHE A 253 1.95 14.55 1.98
CA PHE A 253 2.48 15.64 2.78
C PHE A 253 3.60 15.09 3.63
N ALA A 254 4.58 15.92 3.97
CA ALA A 254 5.58 15.52 4.93
C ALA A 254 5.79 16.61 5.97
N SER A 255 6.14 16.19 7.18
CA SER A 255 6.69 17.08 8.20
C SER A 255 8.01 16.50 8.68
N ALA A 256 8.99 17.36 8.95
CA ALA A 256 10.27 16.93 9.50
C ALA A 256 10.88 18.04 10.34
N HIS A 257 11.82 17.67 11.21
CA HIS A 257 12.66 18.63 11.91
C HIS A 257 13.97 18.79 11.16
N ALA A 258 14.38 20.03 10.90
CA ALA A 258 15.64 20.37 10.28
C ALA A 258 16.56 20.99 11.34
N GLU A 259 17.62 20.26 11.67
CA GLU A 259 18.63 20.73 12.62
C GLU A 259 19.48 21.80 11.97
N MET A 260 19.58 22.97 12.60
CA MET A 260 20.38 24.09 12.12
C MET A 260 21.13 24.76 13.27
N ALA A 261 22.21 25.48 12.96
CA ALA A 261 23.04 26.10 13.99
C ALA A 261 22.24 27.15 14.79
N ALA A 262 22.21 27.04 16.11
CA ALA A 262 21.53 27.98 17.01
C ALA A 262 22.15 29.38 16.94
N GLU A 263 23.39 29.48 16.50
CA GLU A 263 24.14 30.72 16.34
C GLU A 263 23.79 31.48 15.06
N ALA A 264 23.12 30.83 14.11
CA ALA A 264 22.65 31.46 12.86
C ALA A 264 21.46 32.40 13.13
N SER A 265 21.26 33.38 12.25
CA SER A 265 20.09 34.26 12.32
C SER A 265 18.81 33.43 12.11
N PRO A 266 17.81 33.50 13.02
CA PRO A 266 16.55 32.78 12.84
C PRO A 266 15.82 33.14 11.54
N LEU A 267 16.00 34.37 11.04
CA LEU A 267 15.42 34.80 9.77
C LEU A 267 16.12 34.16 8.57
N GLU A 268 17.46 34.05 8.59
CA GLU A 268 18.22 33.39 7.51
C GLU A 268 17.95 31.89 7.47
N SER A 269 17.85 31.28 8.66
CA SER A 269 17.40 29.91 8.85
C SER A 269 15.99 29.72 8.28
N HIS A 270 15.03 30.56 8.66
CA HIS A 270 13.67 30.49 8.15
C HIS A 270 13.61 30.64 6.63
N ASP A 271 14.34 31.60 6.05
CA ASP A 271 14.42 31.78 4.59
C ASP A 271 14.96 30.52 3.89
N THR A 272 15.92 29.82 4.51
CA THR A 272 16.44 28.54 3.99
C THR A 272 15.37 27.46 4.02
N LEU A 273 14.64 27.31 5.12
CA LEU A 273 13.54 26.34 5.24
C LEU A 273 12.43 26.63 4.23
N ASP A 274 12.00 27.88 4.09
CA ASP A 274 11.00 28.32 3.11
C ASP A 274 11.41 27.95 1.68
N ASN A 275 12.70 28.10 1.34
CA ASN A 275 13.22 27.72 0.02
C ASN A 275 13.16 26.20 -0.20
N ILE A 276 13.43 25.40 0.83
CA ILE A 276 13.32 23.94 0.76
C ILE A 276 11.86 23.54 0.56
N GLU A 277 10.95 24.09 1.36
CA GLU A 277 9.51 23.82 1.27
C GLU A 277 8.94 24.19 -0.12
N GLN A 278 9.36 25.34 -0.66
CA GLN A 278 8.97 25.76 -2.02
C GLN A 278 9.55 24.86 -3.10
N ALA A 279 10.78 24.35 -2.94
CA ALA A 279 11.37 23.42 -3.89
C ALA A 279 10.62 22.08 -3.93
N PHE A 280 10.18 21.55 -2.79
CA PHE A 280 9.30 20.37 -2.77
C PHE A 280 7.96 20.65 -3.45
N ARG A 281 7.38 21.82 -3.20
CA ARG A 281 6.09 22.20 -3.79
C ARG A 281 6.17 22.32 -5.31
N ASN A 282 7.23 22.90 -5.84
CA ASN A 282 7.38 23.20 -7.27
C ASN A 282 7.89 22.01 -8.09
N GLU A 283 8.82 21.24 -7.54
CA GLU A 283 9.49 20.15 -8.27
C GLU A 283 8.80 18.80 -8.04
N ASP A 284 8.37 18.54 -6.80
CA ASP A 284 7.80 17.24 -6.41
C ASP A 284 6.27 17.28 -6.28
N GLY A 285 5.65 18.47 -6.31
CA GLY A 285 4.22 18.65 -6.09
C GLY A 285 3.77 18.29 -4.67
N MET A 286 4.71 18.29 -3.71
CA MET A 286 4.50 17.83 -2.34
C MET A 286 4.56 19.01 -1.37
N ILE A 287 3.64 19.04 -0.40
CA ILE A 287 3.68 20.02 0.68
C ILE A 287 4.51 19.44 1.82
N VAL A 288 5.62 20.11 2.12
CA VAL A 288 6.50 19.77 3.23
C VAL A 288 6.47 20.90 4.23
N THR A 289 6.42 20.59 5.51
CA THR A 289 6.53 21.55 6.61
C THR A 289 7.75 21.21 7.45
N LEU A 290 8.70 22.13 7.54
CA LEU A 290 9.93 21.93 8.27
C LEU A 290 9.89 22.70 9.58
N HIS A 291 10.07 21.98 10.68
CA HIS A 291 10.31 22.60 11.97
C HIS A 291 11.77 23.04 12.04
N TYR A 292 11.99 24.31 12.39
CA TYR A 292 13.32 24.82 12.72
C TYR A 292 13.78 24.26 14.07
N ASP A 293 14.79 23.40 14.06
CA ASP A 293 15.38 22.86 15.28
C ASP A 293 16.80 23.40 15.51
N PRO A 294 16.99 24.39 16.40
CA PRO A 294 18.29 24.97 16.67
C PRO A 294 19.16 24.07 17.56
N ILE A 295 20.33 23.68 17.05
CA ILE A 295 21.36 22.97 17.81
C ILE A 295 22.54 23.88 18.10
N VAL A 296 23.04 23.84 19.35
CA VAL A 296 24.24 24.59 19.74
C VAL A 296 25.47 23.92 19.11
N THR A 297 26.19 24.65 18.26
CA THR A 297 27.34 24.13 17.52
C THR A 297 28.67 24.67 18.03
N ASP A 298 28.65 25.78 18.78
CA ASP A 298 29.87 26.47 19.22
C ASP A 298 30.41 26.01 20.59
N ASP A 299 29.62 25.29 21.40
CA ASP A 299 30.05 24.72 22.68
C ASP A 299 30.60 23.29 22.51
N PRO A 300 31.94 23.09 22.62
CA PRO A 300 32.55 21.78 22.47
C PRO A 300 32.07 20.77 23.51
N LYS A 301 31.62 21.24 24.69
CA LYS A 301 31.10 20.35 25.75
C LYS A 301 29.78 19.75 25.33
N VAL A 302 28.85 20.55 24.80
CA VAL A 302 27.54 20.08 24.32
C VAL A 302 27.72 19.13 23.14
N ALA A 303 28.59 19.48 22.17
CA ALA A 303 28.91 18.62 21.04
C ALA A 303 29.50 17.26 21.49
N SER A 304 30.46 17.29 22.42
CA SER A 304 31.07 16.06 22.97
C SER A 304 30.04 15.21 23.73
N MET A 305 29.11 15.86 24.45
CA MET A 305 28.06 15.20 25.20
C MET A 305 27.06 14.52 24.26
N ARG A 306 26.65 15.19 23.17
CA ARG A 306 25.78 14.62 22.13
C ARG A 306 26.38 13.33 21.55
N LEU A 307 27.63 13.40 21.08
CA LEU A 307 28.32 12.23 20.50
C LEU A 307 28.40 11.08 21.51
N ARG A 308 28.68 11.40 22.77
CA ARG A 308 28.83 10.41 23.82
C ARG A 308 27.51 9.74 24.19
N ILE A 309 26.43 10.51 24.34
CA ILE A 309 25.10 9.97 24.64
C ILE A 309 24.57 9.16 23.46
N ASN A 310 24.81 9.60 22.22
CA ASN A 310 24.47 8.82 21.04
C ASN A 310 25.21 7.47 21.03
N ALA A 311 26.50 7.46 21.38
CA ALA A 311 27.25 6.20 21.52
C ALA A 311 26.71 5.31 22.65
N MET A 312 26.23 5.87 23.77
CA MET A 312 25.57 5.11 24.84
C MET A 312 24.26 4.47 24.35
N ALA A 313 23.47 5.19 23.56
CA ALA A 313 22.25 4.66 22.94
C ALA A 313 22.59 3.50 21.98
N GLN A 314 23.59 3.71 21.11
CA GLN A 314 24.06 2.70 20.16
C GLN A 314 24.66 1.43 20.82
N GLN A 315 25.11 1.52 22.08
CA GLN A 315 25.53 0.36 22.87
C GLN A 315 24.37 -0.49 23.37
N ILE A 316 23.16 0.07 23.45
CA ILE A 316 21.94 -0.69 23.78
C ILE A 316 21.47 -1.44 22.53
N ASP A 317 21.30 -0.71 21.43
CA ASP A 317 21.03 -1.24 20.09
C ASP A 317 21.63 -0.25 19.08
N ASN A 318 22.34 -0.76 18.07
CA ASN A 318 23.07 0.06 17.11
C ASN A 318 22.18 0.97 16.23
N ARG A 319 20.87 0.73 16.22
CA ARG A 319 19.87 1.53 15.49
C ARG A 319 19.25 2.65 16.33
N LEU A 320 19.50 2.69 17.64
CA LEU A 320 19.06 3.82 18.46
C LEU A 320 19.86 5.07 18.10
N SER A 321 19.17 6.20 18.02
CA SER A 321 19.76 7.51 17.76
C SER A 321 19.11 8.57 18.64
N ILE A 322 19.86 9.60 19.00
CA ILE A 322 19.34 10.74 19.77
C ILE A 322 19.29 12.04 18.96
N HIS A 323 18.30 12.87 19.24
CA HIS A 323 18.14 14.25 18.73
C HIS A 323 17.69 15.19 19.85
N ASP A 324 17.55 16.48 19.54
CA ASP A 324 17.06 17.53 20.44
C ASP A 324 17.81 17.68 21.76
N LEU A 325 19.12 17.34 21.76
CA LEU A 325 19.94 17.41 22.96
C LEU A 325 20.16 18.86 23.40
N ARG A 326 19.62 19.19 24.57
CA ARG A 326 19.84 20.47 25.25
C ARG A 326 20.19 20.29 26.72
N CYS A 327 21.02 21.19 27.23
CA CYS A 327 21.40 21.24 28.63
C CYS A 327 20.81 22.49 29.28
N VAL A 328 19.99 22.31 30.32
CA VAL A 328 19.39 23.41 31.09
C VAL A 328 19.99 23.41 32.51
N PRO A 329 20.93 24.33 32.82
CA PRO A 329 21.53 24.42 34.15
C PRO A 329 20.48 24.85 35.19
N GLY A 330 20.36 24.09 36.26
CA GLY A 330 19.54 24.41 37.43
C GLY A 330 20.39 24.69 38.68
N PRO A 331 19.77 25.14 39.78
CA PRO A 331 20.49 25.46 41.02
C PRO A 331 21.11 24.24 41.72
N THR A 332 20.61 23.03 41.47
CA THR A 332 21.10 21.78 42.09
C THR A 332 21.72 20.79 41.11
N HIS A 333 21.26 20.77 39.87
CA HIS A 333 21.69 19.86 38.80
C HIS A 333 21.45 20.49 37.43
N THR A 334 22.04 19.92 36.39
CA THR A 334 21.76 20.26 34.99
C THR A 334 20.76 19.26 34.43
N ASN A 335 19.65 19.73 33.85
CA ASN A 335 18.77 18.83 33.10
C ASN A 335 19.40 18.59 31.71
N VAL A 336 19.68 17.33 31.40
CA VAL A 336 20.10 16.89 30.07
C VAL A 336 18.87 16.32 29.40
N ILE A 337 18.29 17.09 28.48
CA ILE A 337 17.02 16.79 27.83
C ILE A 337 17.33 16.39 26.39
N PHE A 338 16.81 15.27 25.94
CA PHE A 338 16.97 14.79 24.58
C PHE A 338 15.93 13.72 24.27
N ASP A 339 15.71 13.51 22.99
CA ASP A 339 14.77 12.54 22.48
C ASP A 339 15.56 11.38 21.86
N CYS A 340 15.03 10.17 21.98
CA CYS A 340 15.69 8.94 21.55
C CYS A 340 14.74 8.14 20.66
N VAL A 341 15.12 7.98 19.40
CA VAL A 341 14.33 7.23 18.42
C VAL A 341 14.55 5.75 18.65
N ARG A 342 13.44 5.04 18.89
CA ARG A 342 13.39 3.60 19.10
C ARG A 342 12.88 2.90 17.82
N PRO A 343 13.60 1.87 17.33
CA PRO A 343 13.07 0.98 16.32
C PRO A 343 11.79 0.29 16.82
N SER A 344 10.75 0.27 16.00
CA SER A 344 9.44 -0.31 16.37
C SER A 344 9.51 -1.82 16.67
N ASP A 345 10.51 -2.52 16.14
CA ASP A 345 10.74 -3.96 16.32
C ASP A 345 11.67 -4.30 17.50
N LEU A 346 12.17 -3.28 18.23
CA LEU A 346 13.04 -3.50 19.38
C LEU A 346 12.28 -4.18 20.53
N GLN A 347 12.75 -5.35 20.96
CA GLN A 347 12.12 -6.15 22.03
C GLN A 347 12.09 -5.44 23.39
N MET A 348 13.04 -4.54 23.65
CA MET A 348 13.06 -3.74 24.87
C MET A 348 11.94 -2.69 24.84
N SER A 349 11.23 -2.53 25.96
CA SER A 349 10.18 -1.52 26.08
C SER A 349 10.76 -0.10 26.08
N ALA A 350 9.96 0.90 25.71
CA ALA A 350 10.36 2.31 25.76
C ALA A 350 10.85 2.72 27.16
N GLU A 351 10.17 2.27 28.22
CA GLU A 351 10.57 2.54 29.61
C GLU A 351 11.90 1.87 29.98
N ASP A 352 12.17 0.66 29.48
CA ASP A 352 13.45 -0.01 29.72
C ASP A 352 14.61 0.69 29.01
N VAL A 353 14.41 1.11 27.75
CA VAL A 353 15.40 1.89 26.99
C VAL A 353 15.67 3.21 27.71
N LYS A 354 14.61 3.92 28.12
CA LYS A 354 14.69 5.17 28.87
C LYS A 354 15.47 4.99 30.17
N HIS A 355 15.15 3.97 30.97
CA HIS A 355 15.84 3.73 32.24
C HIS A 355 17.31 3.36 32.03
N ALA A 356 17.61 2.49 31.07
CA ALA A 356 18.95 2.04 30.76
C ALA A 356 19.84 3.17 30.21
N LEU A 357 19.26 4.08 29.42
CA LEU A 357 19.99 5.23 28.89
C LEU A 357 20.16 6.31 29.96
N ALA A 358 19.13 6.61 30.75
CA ALA A 358 19.21 7.55 31.87
C ALA A 358 20.30 7.16 32.87
N GLN A 359 20.37 5.89 33.27
CA GLN A 359 21.44 5.41 34.16
C GLN A 359 22.84 5.64 33.59
N ARG A 360 23.05 5.39 32.30
CA ARG A 360 24.36 5.61 31.66
C ARG A 360 24.73 7.10 31.64
N VAL A 361 23.77 7.96 31.28
CA VAL A 361 23.97 9.41 31.23
C VAL A 361 24.27 9.96 32.64
N GLU A 362 23.48 9.60 33.65
CA GLU A 362 23.66 10.11 35.02
C GLU A 362 24.92 9.54 35.70
N SER A 363 25.35 8.34 35.32
CA SER A 363 26.63 7.77 35.77
C SER A 363 27.83 8.50 35.19
N GLU A 364 27.78 8.92 33.93
CA GLU A 364 28.88 9.64 33.28
C GLU A 364 28.87 11.14 33.64
N TYR A 365 27.70 11.70 33.91
CA TYR A 365 27.51 13.10 34.31
C TYR A 365 26.81 13.22 35.68
N PRO A 366 27.53 13.07 36.81
CA PRO A 366 26.93 12.95 38.16
C PRO A 366 26.18 14.18 38.69
N LYS A 367 26.30 15.33 38.01
CA LYS A 367 25.56 16.57 38.32
C LYS A 367 24.41 16.83 37.35
N SER A 368 24.06 15.84 36.54
CA SER A 368 23.02 15.91 35.55
C SER A 368 21.87 14.98 35.87
N ILE A 369 20.65 15.36 35.48
CA ILE A 369 19.47 14.48 35.48
C ILE A 369 19.03 14.32 34.03
N ALA A 370 18.87 13.08 33.59
CA ALA A 370 18.44 12.79 32.22
C ALA A 370 16.90 12.92 32.11
N LYS A 371 16.44 13.72 31.15
CA LYS A 371 15.03 13.88 30.79
C LYS A 371 14.85 13.38 29.37
N ILE A 372 14.48 12.11 29.24
CA ILE A 372 14.45 11.41 27.95
C ILE A 372 13.00 11.19 27.50
N THR A 373 12.70 11.61 26.28
CA THR A 373 11.51 11.18 25.52
C THR A 373 11.90 10.04 24.60
N ILE A 374 11.06 9.02 24.48
CA ILE A 374 11.28 7.93 23.53
C ILE A 374 10.26 8.10 22.42
N ASP A 375 10.78 8.32 21.21
CA ASP A 375 9.97 8.46 20.01
C ASP A 375 10.06 7.19 19.17
N GLU A 376 9.01 6.92 18.39
CA GLU A 376 8.96 5.78 17.47
C GLU A 376 9.38 6.24 16.07
N ASP A 377 10.12 5.41 15.34
CA ASP A 377 10.46 5.68 13.94
C ASP A 377 9.22 5.55 13.03
N TYR A 378 8.74 6.68 12.49
CA TYR A 378 7.54 6.74 11.64
C TYR A 378 7.78 6.43 10.16
N VAL A 379 9.03 6.41 9.70
CA VAL A 379 9.38 6.17 8.29
C VAL A 379 10.06 4.83 8.04
N GLY A 380 10.46 4.14 9.11
CA GLY A 380 11.19 2.89 9.05
C GLY A 380 12.66 3.13 8.67
N HIS A 381 13.56 2.47 9.37
CA HIS A 381 14.99 2.67 9.19
C HIS A 381 15.43 2.53 7.72
N THR A 382 15.83 3.66 7.14
CA THR A 382 16.70 3.74 5.97
C THR A 382 18.07 4.19 6.45
N HIS A 383 18.83 3.25 7.00
CA HIS A 383 20.28 3.40 7.15
C HIS A 383 20.94 2.50 6.11
N GLU A 384 21.47 3.12 5.06
CA GLU A 384 22.66 2.62 4.35
C GLU A 384 23.87 3.41 4.85
#